data_AF-A0A927RQS0-F1
#
_entry.id   AF-A0A927RQS0-F1
#
_cell.length_a   1.000
_cell.length_b   1.000
_cell.length_c   1.000
_cell.angle_alpha   90.00
_cell.angle_beta   90.00
_cell.angle_gamma   90.00
#
_symmetry.space_group_name_H-M   'P 1'
#
loop_
_entity.id
_entity.type
_entity.pdbx_description
1 polymer ?
#
loop_
_entity_poly.entity_id
_entity_poly.type
_entity_poly.pdbx_seq_one_letter_code
_entity_poly.pdbx_strand_id
1 'polypeptide(L)'
;MNKFKLNKKQLFSTIAAMFVLYAVMSALTYFFYMSGFFMMPWEIIRFLGVNLLLVAVFAIYLYCADIEVLKDIKQMIALDALMVFGLAVYLCIDKWLSPFAVPYAFIALTCGLIISRKSGFISSLVVVLMMFFAQAFSEITVTSYIPLFVGVTGSILSSYTLSSQNKRINYIAVAALLAVLTCASNLILTMAVSEQVEILKLVVFSLLSGFISVGLFMLTVPVLDSIFNFLTDFRLDELTATDAPLMKKMFEEAPGTFNHCLTVSNYTEACASAIGANTHLARAAAYYHDIGKLKNPVYFKENQMDGHNPHDEITPELSTALIKKHVSNGMLIAKEYHLPEKVAVFITEHHGTMPIQFFYSKAQKYTDGRLDDTGFRYDGPTPTSKIAAILMICDSSEAALRALSVDNRMKAEEIVGNIINDRLKYKQFDNCDITMQELNIIKETIVSVYIGISHKRIAYPDQKKENESIA
;
A
#
# COMPACT_ATOMS: atom_id res chain seq x y z
N MET A 1 -11.51 21.85 14.43
CA MET A 1 -10.24 22.52 14.81
C MET A 1 -9.31 21.68 15.73
N ASN A 2 -9.48 20.35 15.84
CA ASN A 2 -8.63 19.50 16.71
C ASN A 2 -7.69 18.51 15.97
N LYS A 3 -7.58 18.58 14.63
CA LYS A 3 -6.82 17.59 13.83
C LYS A 3 -5.28 17.72 13.93
N PHE A 4 -4.76 18.78 14.56
CA PHE A 4 -3.32 19.12 14.58
C PHE A 4 -2.63 18.99 15.95
N LYS A 5 -3.23 18.29 16.93
CA LYS A 5 -2.60 18.13 18.24
C LYS A 5 -2.19 16.68 18.49
N LEU A 6 -0.91 16.49 18.80
CA LEU A 6 -0.39 15.26 19.38
C LEU A 6 -0.91 15.13 20.82
N ASN A 7 -1.24 13.92 21.23
CA ASN A 7 -1.52 13.65 22.64
C ASN A 7 -0.22 13.66 23.46
N LYS A 8 -0.30 13.70 24.81
CA LYS A 8 0.90 13.76 25.68
C LYS A 8 1.88 12.61 25.44
N LYS A 9 1.36 11.40 25.17
CA LYS A 9 2.17 10.21 24.90
C LYS A 9 2.92 10.33 23.57
N GLN A 10 2.22 10.76 22.51
CA GLN A 10 2.78 11.01 21.19
C GLN A 10 3.84 12.11 21.24
N LEU A 11 3.56 13.21 21.93
CA LEU A 11 4.53 14.30 22.11
C LEU A 11 5.81 13.80 22.80
N PHE A 12 5.67 13.04 23.89
CA PHE A 12 6.81 12.46 24.59
C PHE A 12 7.61 11.49 23.69
N SER A 13 6.93 10.60 22.97
CA SER A 13 7.60 9.68 22.05
C SER A 13 8.30 10.40 20.91
N THR A 14 7.71 11.47 20.37
CA THR A 14 8.33 12.29 19.32
C THR A 14 9.58 12.99 19.84
N ILE A 15 9.53 13.61 21.01
CA ILE A 15 10.70 14.28 21.60
C ILE A 15 11.82 13.26 21.85
N ALA A 16 11.49 12.10 22.41
CA ALA A 16 12.46 11.03 22.66
C ALA A 16 13.08 10.51 21.36
N ALA A 17 12.27 10.25 20.33
CA ALA A 17 12.74 9.75 19.04
C ALA A 17 13.65 10.77 18.33
N MET A 18 13.24 12.04 18.27
CA MET A 18 14.05 13.12 17.68
C MET A 18 15.37 13.34 18.44
N PHE A 19 15.37 13.18 19.77
CA PHE A 19 16.60 13.25 20.57
C PHE A 19 17.55 12.09 20.26
N VAL A 20 17.03 10.86 20.13
CA VAL A 20 17.82 9.69 19.74
C VAL A 20 18.38 9.87 18.33
N LEU A 21 17.54 10.31 17.38
CA LEU A 21 17.96 10.63 16.00
C LEU A 21 19.12 11.63 16.00
N TYR A 22 18.97 12.75 16.72
CA TYR A 22 20.00 13.77 16.87
C TYR A 22 21.30 13.20 17.43
N ALA A 23 21.23 12.45 18.54
CA ALA A 23 22.40 11.90 19.21
C ALA A 23 23.16 10.92 18.31
N VAL A 24 22.44 9.99 17.65
CA VAL A 24 23.05 8.96 16.79
C VAL A 24 23.65 9.58 15.53
N MET A 25 22.93 10.47 14.84
CA MET A 25 23.44 11.10 13.62
C MET A 25 24.64 12.01 13.91
N SER A 26 24.63 12.74 15.03
CA SER A 26 25.75 13.57 15.47
C SER A 26 26.97 12.72 15.84
N ALA A 27 26.77 11.59 16.53
CA ALA A 27 27.86 10.68 16.85
C ALA A 27 28.49 10.04 15.60
N LEU A 28 27.67 9.63 14.63
CA LEU A 28 28.14 9.06 13.36
C LEU A 28 28.96 10.07 12.55
N THR A 29 28.42 11.28 12.35
CA THR A 29 29.12 12.33 11.60
C THR A 29 30.43 12.77 12.28
N TYR A 30 30.41 12.90 13.61
CA TYR A 30 31.61 13.16 14.41
C TYR A 30 32.67 12.06 14.22
N PHE A 31 32.27 10.79 14.33
CA PHE A 31 33.19 9.66 14.18
C PHE A 31 33.87 9.63 12.80
N PHE A 32 33.13 9.90 11.72
CA PHE A 32 33.67 9.79 10.36
C PHE A 32 34.58 10.95 9.96
N TYR A 33 34.19 12.19 10.28
CA TYR A 33 34.91 13.40 9.84
C TYR A 33 35.85 13.99 10.88
N MET A 34 35.62 13.74 12.17
CA MET A 34 36.30 14.48 13.24
C MET A 34 37.19 13.63 14.16
N SER A 35 37.09 12.30 14.09
CA SER A 35 37.87 11.41 14.98
C SER A 35 39.40 11.54 14.85
N GLY A 36 39.89 12.12 13.75
CA GLY A 36 41.31 12.38 13.51
C GLY A 36 41.78 13.82 13.76
N PHE A 37 40.88 14.76 14.07
CA PHE A 37 41.21 16.17 14.25
C PHE A 37 41.12 16.57 15.73
N PHE A 38 42.13 17.28 16.22
CA PHE A 38 42.05 17.92 17.53
C PHE A 38 41.11 19.13 17.43
N MET A 39 39.84 18.94 17.77
CA MET A 39 38.86 20.03 17.78
C MET A 39 38.85 20.74 19.11
N MET A 40 38.79 22.06 19.03
CA MET A 40 38.64 22.90 20.20
C MET A 40 37.20 22.81 20.76
N PRO A 41 36.97 23.02 22.06
CA PRO A 41 35.65 22.86 22.66
C PRO A 41 34.53 23.68 21.98
N TRP A 42 34.84 24.87 21.47
CA TRP A 42 33.85 25.70 20.75
C TRP A 42 33.51 25.17 19.35
N GLU A 43 34.37 24.38 18.70
CA GLU A 43 34.07 23.71 17.42
C GLU A 43 33.08 22.58 17.63
N ILE A 44 33.27 21.80 18.69
CA ILE A 44 32.33 20.75 19.10
C ILE A 44 30.96 21.35 19.40
N ILE A 45 30.90 22.46 20.15
CA ILE A 45 29.64 23.15 20.47
C ILE A 45 28.95 23.65 19.20
N ARG A 46 29.69 24.25 18.26
CA ARG A 46 29.13 24.73 16.98
C ARG A 46 28.58 23.57 16.14
N PHE A 47 29.34 22.48 16.01
CA PHE A 47 28.93 21.28 15.29
C PHE A 47 27.65 20.66 15.88
N LEU A 48 27.63 20.43 17.19
CA LEU A 48 26.46 19.90 17.89
C LEU A 48 25.26 20.83 17.81
N GLY A 49 25.49 22.15 17.85
CA GLY A 49 24.45 23.17 17.71
C GLY A 49 23.81 23.19 16.31
N VAL A 50 24.61 23.06 15.25
CA VAL A 50 24.09 22.97 13.86
C VAL A 50 23.28 21.70 13.66
N ASN A 51 23.77 20.54 14.11
CA ASN A 51 23.01 19.29 14.00
C ASN A 51 21.69 19.36 14.79
N LEU A 52 21.70 20.00 15.96
CA LEU A 52 20.49 20.17 16.77
C LEU A 52 19.48 21.05 16.04
N LEU A 53 19.95 22.15 15.43
CA LEU A 53 19.10 23.03 14.62
C LEU A 53 18.46 22.27 13.45
N LEU A 54 19.23 21.45 12.72
CA LEU A 54 18.70 20.67 11.59
C LEU A 54 17.63 19.68 12.02
N VAL A 55 17.83 18.94 13.12
CA VAL A 55 16.82 18.02 13.67
C VAL A 55 15.62 18.77 14.22
N ALA A 56 15.82 19.94 14.84
CA ALA A 56 14.72 20.77 15.32
C ALA A 56 13.84 21.28 14.17
N VAL A 57 14.46 21.76 13.08
CA VAL A 57 13.74 22.19 11.86
C VAL A 57 12.98 21.02 11.24
N PHE A 58 13.59 19.83 11.19
CA PHE A 58 12.92 18.62 10.73
C PHE A 58 11.69 18.26 11.58
N ALA A 59 11.83 18.26 12.90
CA ALA A 59 10.72 17.99 13.82
C ALA A 59 9.58 19.03 13.68
N ILE A 60 9.92 20.31 13.52
CA ILE A 60 8.96 21.39 13.26
C ILE A 60 8.26 21.16 11.91
N TYR A 61 9.00 20.78 10.87
CA TYR A 61 8.43 20.48 9.56
C TYR A 61 7.42 19.33 9.65
N LEU A 62 7.78 18.21 10.29
CA LEU A 62 6.86 17.08 10.47
C LEU A 62 5.60 17.52 11.23
N TYR A 63 5.75 18.33 12.28
CA TYR A 63 4.60 18.85 13.03
C TYR A 63 3.68 19.74 12.18
N CYS A 64 4.24 20.62 11.35
CA CYS A 64 3.48 21.59 10.57
C CYS A 64 2.91 21.00 9.26
N ALA A 65 3.65 20.11 8.60
CA ALA A 65 3.38 19.69 7.23
C ALA A 65 3.00 18.20 7.10
N ASP A 66 3.38 17.35 8.04
CA ASP A 66 3.17 15.90 7.96
C ASP A 66 2.92 15.24 9.34
N ILE A 67 2.00 15.82 10.12
CA ILE A 67 1.74 15.42 11.51
C ILE A 67 1.29 13.96 11.64
N GLU A 68 0.77 13.35 10.56
CA GLU A 68 0.36 11.95 10.55
C GLU A 68 1.55 11.01 10.78
N VAL A 69 2.75 11.36 10.30
CA VAL A 69 3.99 10.62 10.58
C VAL A 69 4.31 10.64 12.08
N LEU A 70 4.06 11.76 12.77
CA LEU A 70 4.29 11.89 14.20
C LEU A 70 3.21 11.18 15.04
N LYS A 71 2.01 11.00 14.49
CA LYS A 71 0.91 10.28 15.16
C LYS A 71 1.13 8.76 15.13
N ASP A 72 1.74 8.25 14.07
CA ASP A 72 2.07 6.84 13.89
C ASP A 72 3.53 6.55 14.28
N ILE A 73 3.71 5.96 15.47
CA ILE A 73 5.03 5.61 15.99
C ILE A 73 5.83 4.68 15.05
N LYS A 74 5.16 3.84 14.26
CA LYS A 74 5.85 2.95 13.31
C LYS A 74 6.45 3.74 12.15
N GLN A 75 5.71 4.71 11.60
CA GLN A 75 6.20 5.60 10.55
C GLN A 75 7.36 6.45 11.05
N MET A 76 7.26 7.01 12.24
CA MET A 76 8.33 7.79 12.85
C MET A 76 9.61 6.96 13.07
N ILE A 77 9.51 5.78 13.69
CA ILE A 77 10.69 4.91 13.91
C ILE A 77 11.29 4.45 12.58
N ALA A 78 10.47 4.11 11.58
CA ALA A 78 10.96 3.72 10.27
C ALA A 78 11.71 4.86 9.57
N LEU A 79 11.18 6.10 9.68
CA LEU A 79 11.82 7.29 9.13
C LEU A 79 13.17 7.57 9.78
N ASP A 80 13.21 7.56 11.11
CA ASP A 80 14.44 7.80 11.89
C ASP A 80 15.49 6.71 11.59
N ALA A 81 15.08 5.44 11.56
CA ALA A 81 15.95 4.32 11.22
C ALA A 81 16.50 4.44 9.78
N LEU A 82 15.67 4.83 8.81
CA LEU A 82 16.09 5.06 7.43
C LEU A 82 17.06 6.23 7.31
N MET A 83 16.85 7.33 8.06
CA MET A 83 17.76 8.47 8.07
C MET A 83 19.13 8.10 8.65
N VAL A 84 19.15 7.37 9.77
CA VAL A 84 20.39 6.87 10.37
C VAL A 84 21.12 5.90 9.44
N PHE A 85 20.39 4.93 8.88
CA PHE A 85 20.96 3.96 7.95
C PHE A 85 21.49 4.63 6.67
N GLY A 86 20.69 5.52 6.08
CA GLY A 86 21.08 6.26 4.88
C GLY A 86 22.29 7.17 5.12
N LEU A 87 22.34 7.88 6.26
CA LEU A 87 23.53 8.65 6.64
C LEU A 87 24.76 7.74 6.79
N ALA A 88 24.64 6.61 7.47
CA ALA A 88 25.75 5.67 7.61
C ALA A 88 26.24 5.18 6.24
N VAL A 89 25.33 4.82 5.33
CA VAL A 89 25.68 4.44 3.95
C VAL A 89 26.38 5.58 3.22
N TYR A 90 25.90 6.82 3.34
CA TYR A 90 26.51 7.98 2.69
C TYR A 90 27.94 8.20 3.20
N LEU A 91 28.15 8.15 4.52
CA LEU A 91 29.46 8.29 5.16
C LEU A 91 30.43 7.17 4.74
N CYS A 92 29.97 5.93 4.69
CA CYS A 92 30.78 4.78 4.27
C CYS A 92 31.20 4.88 2.80
N ILE A 93 30.28 5.27 1.91
CA ILE A 93 30.57 5.42 0.48
C ILE A 93 31.51 6.60 0.23
N ASP A 94 31.26 7.73 0.89
CA ASP A 94 32.11 8.93 0.79
C ASP A 94 33.55 8.61 1.20
N LYS A 95 33.73 7.92 2.34
CA LYS A 95 35.06 7.62 2.91
C LYS A 95 35.82 6.50 2.20
N TRP A 96 35.15 5.43 1.79
CA TRP A 96 35.83 4.21 1.32
C TRP A 96 35.69 3.92 -0.17
N LEU A 97 34.74 4.55 -0.87
CA LEU A 97 34.55 4.37 -2.30
C LEU A 97 34.92 5.64 -3.08
N SER A 98 34.08 6.67 -2.95
CA SER A 98 34.26 7.96 -3.60
C SER A 98 33.15 8.94 -3.18
N PRO A 99 33.46 10.22 -2.92
CA PRO A 99 32.45 11.28 -2.71
C PRO A 99 31.47 11.42 -3.87
N PHE A 100 31.89 11.07 -5.09
CA PHE A 100 31.04 11.12 -6.29
C PHE A 100 30.05 9.96 -6.40
N ALA A 101 30.25 8.88 -5.65
CA ALA A 101 29.39 7.68 -5.67
C ALA A 101 28.25 7.74 -4.65
N VAL A 102 28.21 8.76 -3.79
CA VAL A 102 27.28 8.84 -2.66
C VAL A 102 25.83 8.86 -3.16
N PRO A 103 24.97 7.92 -2.72
CA PRO A 103 23.65 7.70 -3.30
C PRO A 103 22.59 8.63 -2.66
N TYR A 104 22.74 9.95 -2.81
CA TYR A 104 21.90 10.93 -2.12
C TYR A 104 20.38 10.82 -2.39
N ALA A 105 19.98 10.15 -3.47
CA ALA A 105 18.58 9.91 -3.82
C ALA A 105 17.92 8.77 -2.98
N PHE A 106 18.72 7.93 -2.32
CA PHE A 106 18.25 6.72 -1.64
C PHE A 106 17.17 7.00 -0.59
N ILE A 107 17.41 7.96 0.31
CA ILE A 107 16.47 8.28 1.41
C ILE A 107 15.17 8.84 0.83
N ALA A 108 15.26 9.77 -0.12
CA ALA A 108 14.10 10.39 -0.75
C ALA A 108 13.22 9.37 -1.49
N LEU A 109 13.81 8.45 -2.25
CA LEU A 109 13.09 7.36 -2.92
C LEU A 109 12.38 6.45 -1.92
N THR A 110 13.11 5.98 -0.90
CA THR A 110 12.62 4.98 0.05
C THR A 110 11.51 5.55 0.94
N CYS A 111 11.76 6.69 1.58
CA CYS A 111 10.74 7.34 2.41
C CYS A 111 9.57 7.87 1.56
N GLY A 112 9.85 8.34 0.36
CA GLY A 112 8.83 8.86 -0.54
C GLY A 112 7.80 7.82 -0.97
N LEU A 113 8.24 6.56 -1.15
CA LEU A 113 7.37 5.43 -1.46
C LEU A 113 6.60 4.93 -0.24
N ILE A 114 7.29 4.75 0.89
CA ILE A 114 6.73 4.02 2.05
C ILE A 114 5.86 4.92 2.94
N ILE A 115 6.24 6.19 3.10
CA ILE A 115 5.61 7.12 4.04
C ILE A 115 4.93 8.24 3.27
N SER A 116 5.71 9.17 2.73
CA SER A 116 5.19 10.30 1.96
C SER A 116 6.31 10.98 1.18
N ARG A 117 5.99 11.48 -0.02
CA ARG A 117 6.93 12.27 -0.85
C ARG A 117 7.49 13.49 -0.11
N LYS A 118 6.67 14.14 0.71
CA LYS A 118 7.04 15.33 1.50
C LYS A 118 8.08 14.99 2.55
N SER A 119 7.82 13.94 3.33
CA SER A 119 8.73 13.43 4.35
C SER A 119 10.02 12.87 3.74
N GLY A 120 9.94 12.25 2.55
CA GLY A 120 11.13 11.75 1.85
C GLY A 120 12.06 12.86 1.38
N PHE A 121 11.50 13.93 0.80
CA PHE A 121 12.31 15.08 0.40
C PHE A 121 13.01 15.74 1.60
N ILE A 122 12.26 16.07 2.66
CA ILE A 122 12.81 16.83 3.78
C ILE A 122 13.83 16.00 4.60
N SER A 123 13.59 14.71 4.79
CA SER A 123 14.54 13.82 5.49
C SER A 123 15.85 13.70 4.74
N SER A 124 15.78 13.53 3.42
CA SER A 124 16.97 13.53 2.56
C SER A 124 17.71 14.86 2.61
N LEU A 125 17.00 15.99 2.57
CA LEU A 125 17.59 17.32 2.68
C LEU A 125 18.34 17.52 4.01
N VAL A 126 17.76 17.08 5.13
CA VAL A 126 18.40 17.16 6.45
C VAL A 126 19.71 16.37 6.49
N VAL A 127 19.70 15.14 5.96
CA VAL A 127 20.90 14.29 5.89
C VAL A 127 21.97 14.92 4.98
N VAL A 128 21.56 15.47 3.84
CA VAL A 128 22.44 16.20 2.91
C VAL A 128 23.08 17.41 3.58
N LEU A 129 22.30 18.22 4.31
CA LEU A 129 22.82 19.37 5.04
C LEU A 129 23.76 18.96 6.17
N MET A 130 23.47 17.88 6.89
CA MET A 130 24.38 17.33 7.90
C MET A 130 25.71 16.90 7.28
N MET A 131 25.69 16.24 6.12
CA MET A 131 26.90 15.88 5.37
C MET A 131 27.71 17.13 4.97
N PHE A 132 27.04 18.13 4.39
CA PHE A 132 27.66 19.40 4.01
C PHE A 132 28.36 20.08 5.21
N PHE A 133 27.65 20.27 6.31
CA PHE A 133 28.23 20.92 7.49
C PHE A 133 29.34 20.09 8.14
N ALA A 134 29.20 18.76 8.20
CA ALA A 134 30.24 17.89 8.74
C ALA A 134 31.55 18.01 7.94
N GLN A 135 31.47 18.04 6.61
CA GLN A 135 32.64 18.28 5.75
C GLN A 135 33.17 19.71 5.96
N ALA A 136 32.31 20.72 5.98
CA ALA A 136 32.71 22.11 6.14
C ALA A 136 33.39 22.43 7.49
N PHE A 137 33.06 21.70 8.56
CA PHE A 137 33.74 21.84 9.86
C PHE A 137 35.12 21.17 9.88
N SER A 138 35.40 20.23 8.98
CA SER A 138 36.69 19.52 8.90
C SER A 138 37.68 20.30 8.04
N GLU A 139 37.44 20.34 6.73
CA GLU A 139 38.17 21.13 5.75
C GLU A 139 37.25 21.43 4.57
N ILE A 140 37.17 22.69 4.14
CA ILE A 140 36.32 23.08 3.00
C ILE A 140 37.09 22.84 1.71
N THR A 141 36.69 21.80 0.98
CA THR A 141 37.16 21.46 -0.37
C THR A 141 35.99 21.48 -1.35
N VAL A 142 36.22 21.23 -2.65
CA VAL A 142 35.11 21.13 -3.61
C VAL A 142 34.18 19.97 -3.28
N THR A 143 34.73 18.88 -2.71
CA THR A 143 33.92 17.74 -2.29
C THR A 143 32.92 18.12 -1.20
N SER A 144 33.23 19.12 -0.37
CA SER A 144 32.29 19.68 0.62
C SER A 144 31.00 20.22 0.03
N TYR A 145 31.00 20.67 -1.23
CA TYR A 145 29.81 21.20 -1.90
C TYR A 145 29.01 20.14 -2.66
N ILE A 146 29.56 18.93 -2.86
CA ILE A 146 28.88 17.82 -3.56
C ILE A 146 27.54 17.46 -2.88
N PRO A 147 27.46 17.26 -1.54
CA PRO A 147 26.19 16.96 -0.90
C PRO A 147 25.13 18.01 -1.24
N LEU A 148 25.48 19.29 -1.21
CA LEU A 148 24.52 20.38 -1.45
C LEU A 148 24.03 20.40 -2.90
N PHE A 149 24.92 20.32 -3.89
CA PHE A 149 24.51 20.39 -5.31
C PHE A 149 23.87 19.09 -5.80
N VAL A 150 24.51 17.94 -5.56
CA VAL A 150 24.02 16.64 -6.02
C VAL A 150 22.89 16.15 -5.15
N GLY A 151 23.01 16.28 -3.83
CA GLY A 151 22.02 15.74 -2.91
C GLY A 151 20.68 16.46 -2.99
N VAL A 152 20.68 17.79 -3.16
CA VAL A 152 19.43 18.54 -3.34
C VAL A 152 18.78 18.19 -4.69
N THR A 153 19.53 18.23 -5.79
CA THR A 153 18.98 17.91 -7.13
C THR A 153 18.48 16.47 -7.23
N GLY A 154 19.23 15.51 -6.67
CA GLY A 154 18.82 14.11 -6.56
C GLY A 154 17.56 13.91 -5.72
N SER A 155 17.44 14.61 -4.59
CA SER A 155 16.25 14.53 -3.71
C SER A 155 15.00 15.09 -4.39
N ILE A 156 15.14 16.19 -5.14
CA ILE A 156 14.06 16.79 -5.93
C ILE A 156 13.59 15.78 -7.00
N LEU A 157 14.51 15.28 -7.82
CA LEU A 157 14.16 14.37 -8.92
C LEU A 157 13.49 13.08 -8.39
N SER A 158 14.01 12.53 -7.29
CA SER A 158 13.44 11.35 -6.64
C SER A 158 11.99 11.58 -6.21
N SER A 159 11.69 12.75 -5.66
CA SER A 159 10.35 13.09 -5.18
C SER A 159 9.33 13.22 -6.31
N TYR A 160 9.75 13.67 -7.50
CA TYR A 160 8.90 13.77 -8.70
C TYR A 160 8.73 12.43 -9.41
N THR A 161 9.78 11.62 -9.50
CA THR A 161 9.75 10.34 -10.24
C THR A 161 8.87 9.28 -9.57
N LEU A 162 8.71 9.32 -8.25
CA LEU A 162 7.85 8.38 -7.51
C LEU A 162 6.37 8.40 -7.95
N SER A 163 5.84 9.53 -8.42
CA SER A 163 4.41 9.63 -8.76
C SER A 163 3.99 9.02 -10.10
N SER A 164 4.94 8.58 -10.92
CA SER A 164 4.65 8.10 -12.28
C SER A 164 4.91 6.62 -12.50
N GLN A 165 5.36 5.89 -11.47
CA GLN A 165 5.89 4.53 -11.65
C GLN A 165 5.12 3.48 -10.87
N ASN A 166 4.29 2.71 -11.58
CA ASN A 166 3.53 1.61 -10.99
C ASN A 166 4.29 0.27 -11.05
N LYS A 167 5.43 0.18 -11.74
CA LYS A 167 6.18 -1.07 -11.95
C LYS A 167 7.63 -0.96 -11.49
N ARG A 168 8.13 -2.00 -10.83
CA ARG A 168 9.54 -2.09 -10.36
C ARG A 168 10.54 -1.86 -11.50
N ILE A 169 10.27 -2.39 -12.70
CA ILE A 169 11.18 -2.25 -13.86
C ILE A 169 11.39 -0.79 -14.29
N ASN A 170 10.40 0.08 -14.09
CA ASN A 170 10.52 1.48 -14.50
C ASN A 170 11.54 2.25 -13.64
N TYR A 171 11.88 1.75 -12.45
CA TYR A 171 12.92 2.36 -11.63
C TYR A 171 14.33 2.18 -12.20
N ILE A 172 14.54 1.29 -13.18
CA ILE A 172 15.79 1.24 -13.95
C ILE A 172 15.97 2.53 -14.76
N ALA A 173 14.89 3.05 -15.36
CA ALA A 173 14.93 4.33 -16.05
C ALA A 173 15.17 5.49 -15.06
N VAL A 174 14.61 5.41 -13.85
CA VAL A 174 14.88 6.37 -12.77
C VAL A 174 16.35 6.32 -12.36
N ALA A 175 16.95 5.14 -12.24
CA ALA A 175 18.38 4.96 -11.94
C ALA A 175 19.27 5.62 -13.00
N ALA A 176 18.97 5.40 -14.28
CA ALA A 176 19.69 6.00 -15.40
C ALA A 176 19.55 7.53 -15.41
N LEU A 177 18.36 8.06 -15.13
CA LEU A 177 18.12 9.50 -15.05
C LEU A 177 18.89 10.14 -13.89
N LEU A 178 18.88 9.51 -12.72
CA LEU A 178 19.64 9.94 -11.53
C LEU A 178 21.15 9.88 -11.78
N ALA A 179 21.64 8.85 -12.48
CA ALA A 179 23.03 8.69 -12.87
C ALA A 179 23.51 9.85 -13.75
N VAL A 180 22.73 10.17 -14.81
CA VAL A 180 23.04 11.28 -15.72
C VAL A 180 22.99 12.63 -14.98
N LEU A 181 21.96 12.86 -14.17
CA LEU A 181 21.82 14.11 -13.40
C LEU A 181 22.98 14.30 -12.42
N THR A 182 23.36 13.24 -11.71
CA THR A 182 24.47 13.28 -10.75
C THR A 182 25.79 13.55 -11.46
N CYS A 183 26.02 12.89 -12.59
CA CYS A 183 27.21 13.12 -13.42
C CYS A 183 27.28 14.57 -13.92
N ALA A 184 26.17 15.11 -14.44
CA ALA A 184 26.11 16.50 -14.89
C ALA A 184 26.36 17.48 -13.74
N SER A 185 25.75 17.25 -12.57
CA SER A 185 25.89 18.10 -11.39
C SER A 185 27.34 18.12 -10.87
N ASN A 186 27.98 16.96 -10.78
CA ASN A 186 29.39 16.87 -10.38
C ASN A 186 30.34 17.52 -11.38
N LEU A 187 30.08 17.38 -12.69
CA LEU A 187 30.89 18.02 -13.72
C LEU A 187 30.78 19.56 -13.64
N ILE A 188 29.55 20.09 -13.53
CA ILE A 188 29.30 21.52 -13.39
C ILE A 188 29.97 22.08 -12.13
N LEU A 189 29.84 21.38 -11.00
CA LEU A 189 30.46 21.79 -9.73
C LEU A 189 31.98 21.85 -9.85
N THR A 190 32.60 20.81 -10.43
CA THR A 190 34.06 20.74 -10.60
C THR A 190 34.56 21.88 -11.50
N MET A 191 33.85 22.18 -12.58
CA MET A 191 34.16 23.32 -13.45
C MET A 191 34.02 24.66 -12.72
N ALA A 192 32.99 24.81 -11.88
CA ALA A 192 32.71 26.05 -11.16
C ALA A 192 33.77 26.37 -10.10
N VAL A 193 34.33 25.36 -9.44
CA VAL A 193 35.32 25.55 -8.36
C VAL A 193 36.77 25.40 -8.84
N SER A 194 36.98 25.14 -10.15
CA SER A 194 38.31 25.13 -10.80
C SER A 194 39.33 24.15 -10.18
N GLU A 195 38.86 23.03 -9.65
CA GLU A 195 39.71 22.00 -9.05
C GLU A 195 40.04 20.88 -10.05
N GLN A 196 41.28 20.40 -10.03
CA GLN A 196 41.70 19.28 -10.87
C GLN A 196 41.21 17.97 -10.27
N VAL A 197 40.20 17.39 -10.89
CA VAL A 197 39.67 16.07 -10.53
C VAL A 197 39.93 15.10 -11.69
N GLU A 198 40.20 13.85 -11.36
CA GLU A 198 40.28 12.77 -12.35
C GLU A 198 38.89 12.53 -12.97
N ILE A 199 38.65 13.13 -14.14
CA ILE A 199 37.34 13.16 -14.82
C ILE A 199 36.77 11.75 -15.01
N LEU A 200 37.61 10.76 -15.34
CA LEU A 200 37.18 9.39 -15.54
C LEU A 200 36.56 8.80 -14.26
N LYS A 201 37.21 8.98 -13.11
CA LYS A 201 36.67 8.54 -11.81
C LYS A 201 35.37 9.26 -11.48
N LEU A 202 35.32 10.58 -11.68
CA LEU A 202 34.10 11.37 -11.44
C LEU A 202 32.94 10.80 -12.27
N VAL A 203 33.12 10.59 -13.57
CA VAL A 203 32.06 10.10 -14.46
C VAL A 203 31.61 8.69 -14.04
N VAL A 204 32.55 7.76 -13.83
CA VAL A 204 32.22 6.37 -13.46
C VAL A 204 31.46 6.31 -12.14
N PHE A 205 31.95 6.98 -11.09
CA PHE A 205 31.31 6.96 -9.79
C PHE A 205 30.00 7.73 -9.75
N SER A 206 29.90 8.84 -10.48
CA SER A 206 28.65 9.60 -10.58
C SER A 206 27.56 8.79 -11.28
N LEU A 207 27.90 8.08 -12.36
CA LEU A 207 26.94 7.20 -13.02
C LEU A 207 26.53 6.05 -12.10
N LEU A 208 27.47 5.48 -11.35
CA LEU A 208 27.19 4.39 -10.40
C LEU A 208 26.26 4.84 -9.26
N SER A 209 26.35 6.10 -8.80
CA SER A 209 25.54 6.62 -7.69
C SER A 209 24.02 6.48 -7.90
N GLY A 210 23.53 6.68 -9.13
CA GLY A 210 22.11 6.54 -9.48
C GLY A 210 21.64 5.10 -9.36
N PHE A 211 22.45 4.16 -9.84
CA PHE A 211 22.19 2.72 -9.72
C PHE A 211 22.31 2.23 -8.28
N ILE A 212 23.28 2.71 -7.51
CA ILE A 212 23.39 2.40 -6.07
C ILE A 212 22.15 2.91 -5.34
N SER A 213 21.69 4.14 -5.62
CA SER A 213 20.50 4.72 -4.98
C SER A 213 19.26 3.86 -5.18
N VAL A 214 18.99 3.46 -6.44
CA VAL A 214 17.84 2.62 -6.77
C VAL A 214 18.01 1.18 -6.27
N GLY A 215 19.24 0.62 -6.33
CA GLY A 215 19.53 -0.70 -5.80
C GLY A 215 19.28 -0.81 -4.30
N LEU A 216 19.80 0.16 -3.52
CA LEU A 216 19.55 0.24 -2.08
C LEU A 216 18.08 0.45 -1.76
N PHE A 217 17.40 1.32 -2.52
CA PHE A 217 15.94 1.51 -2.42
C PHE A 217 15.18 0.19 -2.62
N MET A 218 15.47 -0.54 -3.70
CA MET A 218 14.80 -1.81 -4.00
C MET A 218 15.05 -2.89 -2.95
N LEU A 219 16.24 -2.89 -2.32
CA LEU A 219 16.58 -3.82 -1.25
C LEU A 219 15.95 -3.43 0.09
N THR A 220 15.86 -2.13 0.39
CA THR A 220 15.43 -1.63 1.69
C THR A 220 13.90 -1.61 1.81
N VAL A 221 13.17 -1.33 0.73
CA VAL A 221 11.68 -1.27 0.76
C VAL A 221 11.05 -2.56 1.27
N PRO A 222 11.36 -3.76 0.75
CA PRO A 222 10.76 -5.00 1.24
C PRO A 222 11.06 -5.28 2.72
N VAL A 223 12.27 -4.93 3.18
CA VAL A 223 12.69 -5.08 4.57
C VAL A 223 11.86 -4.18 5.48
N LEU A 224 11.69 -2.90 5.11
CA LEU A 224 10.88 -1.96 5.88
C LEU A 224 9.39 -2.33 5.84
N ASP A 225 8.87 -2.76 4.68
CA ASP A 225 7.49 -3.23 4.55
C ASP A 225 7.23 -4.40 5.50
N SER A 226 8.13 -5.39 5.52
CA SER A 226 7.99 -6.56 6.40
C SER A 226 8.08 -6.20 7.89
N ILE A 227 9.07 -5.40 8.29
CA ILE A 227 9.30 -5.07 9.71
C ILE A 227 8.18 -4.18 10.27
N PHE A 228 7.75 -3.16 9.52
CA PHE A 228 6.80 -2.16 10.00
C PHE A 228 5.35 -2.41 9.56
N ASN A 229 5.13 -3.46 8.75
CA ASN A 229 3.83 -3.80 8.16
C ASN A 229 3.25 -2.69 7.27
N PHE A 230 4.12 -1.98 6.53
CA PHE A 230 3.67 -0.97 5.56
C PHE A 230 3.01 -1.63 4.35
N LEU A 231 2.06 -0.90 3.75
CA LEU A 231 1.25 -1.37 2.63
C LEU A 231 1.60 -0.56 1.38
N THR A 232 2.72 -0.91 0.76
CA THR A 232 3.10 -0.38 -0.55
C THR A 232 2.31 -1.08 -1.65
N ASP A 233 2.21 -0.44 -2.82
CA ASP A 233 1.59 -1.07 -3.99
C ASP A 233 2.33 -2.36 -4.39
N PHE A 234 3.65 -2.44 -4.19
CA PHE A 234 4.42 -3.66 -4.41
C PHE A 234 3.99 -4.80 -3.50
N ARG A 235 3.78 -4.53 -2.21
CA ARG A 235 3.31 -5.54 -1.27
C ARG A 235 1.88 -5.99 -1.60
N LEU A 236 1.03 -5.09 -2.06
CA LEU A 236 -0.32 -5.42 -2.50
C LEU A 236 -0.31 -6.34 -3.73
N ASP A 237 0.60 -6.10 -4.68
CA ASP A 237 0.80 -6.99 -5.82
C ASP A 237 1.32 -8.37 -5.39
N GLU A 238 2.28 -8.42 -4.45
CA GLU A 238 2.80 -9.68 -3.90
C GLU A 238 1.72 -10.48 -3.17
N LEU A 239 0.83 -9.80 -2.42
CA LEU A 239 -0.32 -10.44 -1.76
C LEU A 239 -1.35 -10.97 -2.76
N THR A 240 -1.44 -10.41 -3.95
CA THR A 240 -2.42 -10.83 -4.98
C THR A 240 -1.79 -11.66 -6.09
N ALA A 241 -0.55 -12.11 -5.90
CA ALA A 241 0.10 -13.07 -6.76
C ALA A 241 -0.59 -14.44 -6.64
N THR A 242 -0.69 -15.17 -7.75
CA THR A 242 -1.39 -16.47 -7.80
C THR A 242 -0.70 -17.55 -6.96
N ASP A 243 0.59 -17.40 -6.68
CA ASP A 243 1.40 -18.28 -5.84
C ASP A 243 1.48 -17.82 -4.38
N ALA A 244 0.76 -16.77 -3.98
CA ALA A 244 0.69 -16.33 -2.60
C ALA A 244 0.17 -17.49 -1.70
N PRO A 245 0.84 -17.81 -0.57
CA PRO A 245 0.56 -19.04 0.19
C PRO A 245 -0.90 -19.22 0.62
N LEU A 246 -1.56 -18.15 1.07
CA LEU A 246 -2.96 -18.20 1.51
C LEU A 246 -3.93 -18.33 0.32
N MET A 247 -3.60 -17.74 -0.83
CA MET A 247 -4.39 -17.90 -2.06
C MET A 247 -4.27 -19.30 -2.63
N LYS A 248 -3.06 -19.89 -2.61
CA LYS A 248 -2.85 -21.29 -2.96
C LYS A 248 -3.66 -22.23 -2.07
N LYS A 249 -3.65 -22.00 -0.76
CA LYS A 249 -4.48 -22.76 0.19
C LYS A 249 -5.97 -22.62 -0.10
N MET A 250 -6.46 -21.41 -0.39
CA MET A 250 -7.85 -21.19 -0.76
C MET A 250 -8.23 -21.91 -2.05
N PHE A 251 -7.36 -21.90 -3.06
CA PHE A 251 -7.57 -22.63 -4.30
C PHE A 251 -7.69 -24.15 -4.06
N GLU A 252 -6.86 -24.71 -3.17
CA GLU A 252 -6.85 -26.15 -2.86
C GLU A 252 -8.03 -26.59 -1.98
N GLU A 253 -8.38 -25.82 -0.95
CA GLU A 253 -9.38 -26.21 0.06
C GLU A 253 -10.79 -25.64 -0.19
N ALA A 254 -10.91 -24.51 -0.90
CA ALA A 254 -12.17 -23.82 -1.18
C ALA A 254 -12.19 -23.19 -2.61
N PRO A 255 -12.11 -24.01 -3.67
CA PRO A 255 -11.92 -23.53 -5.05
C PRO A 255 -13.08 -22.65 -5.56
N GLY A 256 -14.30 -22.86 -5.06
CA GLY A 256 -15.45 -22.03 -5.39
C GLY A 256 -15.31 -20.62 -4.84
N THR A 257 -14.94 -20.51 -3.56
CA THR A 257 -14.65 -19.22 -2.91
C THR A 257 -13.45 -18.53 -3.57
N PHE A 258 -12.41 -19.27 -3.96
CA PHE A 258 -11.28 -18.70 -4.70
C PHE A 258 -11.72 -18.04 -6.02
N ASN A 259 -12.51 -18.74 -6.84
CA ASN A 259 -13.01 -18.20 -8.10
C ASN A 259 -13.97 -17.01 -7.91
N HIS A 260 -14.76 -17.05 -6.84
CA HIS A 260 -15.61 -15.93 -6.41
C HIS A 260 -14.76 -14.69 -6.11
N CYS A 261 -13.76 -14.82 -5.22
CA CYS A 261 -12.87 -13.71 -4.86
C CYS A 261 -12.13 -13.14 -6.08
N LEU A 262 -11.67 -14.00 -6.99
CA LEU A 262 -11.02 -13.56 -8.22
C LEU A 262 -11.98 -12.74 -9.11
N THR A 263 -13.22 -13.18 -9.25
CA THR A 263 -14.23 -12.48 -10.05
C THR A 263 -14.62 -11.14 -9.41
N VAL A 264 -14.86 -11.13 -8.09
CA VAL A 264 -15.13 -9.92 -7.31
C VAL A 264 -13.95 -8.94 -7.39
N SER A 265 -12.71 -9.43 -7.44
CA SER A 265 -11.54 -8.58 -7.60
C SER A 265 -11.53 -7.80 -8.90
N ASN A 266 -11.94 -8.43 -10.02
CA ASN A 266 -12.03 -7.75 -11.31
C ASN A 266 -13.06 -6.62 -11.27
N TYR A 267 -14.22 -6.84 -10.63
CA TYR A 267 -15.22 -5.78 -10.45
C TYR A 267 -14.69 -4.66 -9.56
N THR A 268 -14.11 -5.02 -8.42
CA THR A 268 -13.66 -4.05 -7.40
C THR A 268 -12.51 -3.20 -7.94
N GLU A 269 -11.56 -3.80 -8.65
CA GLU A 269 -10.43 -3.11 -9.30
C GLU A 269 -10.92 -2.15 -10.39
N ALA A 270 -11.82 -2.60 -11.28
CA ALA A 270 -12.40 -1.76 -12.33
C ALA A 270 -13.17 -0.56 -11.75
N CYS A 271 -13.98 -0.80 -10.71
CA CYS A 271 -14.72 0.27 -10.03
C CYS A 271 -13.80 1.26 -9.32
N ALA A 272 -12.76 0.78 -8.63
CA ALA A 272 -11.77 1.63 -8.00
C ALA A 272 -11.06 2.51 -9.03
N SER A 273 -10.66 1.93 -10.17
CA SER A 273 -10.06 2.67 -11.28
C SER A 273 -11.01 3.75 -11.82
N ALA A 274 -12.30 3.43 -12.00
CA ALA A 274 -13.28 4.36 -12.56
C ALA A 274 -13.55 5.59 -11.68
N ILE A 275 -13.36 5.48 -10.37
CA ILE A 275 -13.54 6.59 -9.42
C ILE A 275 -12.22 7.19 -8.92
N GLY A 276 -11.07 6.73 -9.43
CA GLY A 276 -9.74 7.22 -9.01
C GLY A 276 -9.32 6.77 -7.61
N ALA A 277 -9.84 5.64 -7.11
CA ALA A 277 -9.38 5.01 -5.87
C ALA A 277 -8.18 4.06 -6.12
N ASN A 278 -7.48 3.67 -5.06
CA ASN A 278 -6.31 2.77 -5.17
C ASN A 278 -6.76 1.37 -5.64
N THR A 279 -6.34 0.99 -6.85
CA THR A 279 -6.68 -0.27 -7.51
C THR A 279 -5.99 -1.48 -6.87
N HIS A 280 -4.73 -1.35 -6.47
CA HIS A 280 -3.97 -2.41 -5.81
C HIS A 280 -4.62 -2.81 -4.47
N LEU A 281 -5.08 -1.82 -3.70
CA LEU A 281 -5.77 -2.04 -2.44
C LEU A 281 -7.16 -2.65 -2.66
N ALA A 282 -7.90 -2.18 -3.66
CA ALA A 282 -9.19 -2.74 -4.03
C ALA A 282 -9.10 -4.21 -4.44
N ARG A 283 -8.09 -4.55 -5.25
CA ARG A 283 -7.79 -5.93 -5.64
C ARG A 283 -7.47 -6.79 -4.43
N ALA A 284 -6.56 -6.35 -3.55
CA ALA A 284 -6.22 -7.10 -2.33
C ALA A 284 -7.42 -7.25 -1.38
N ALA A 285 -8.24 -6.21 -1.22
CA ALA A 285 -9.45 -6.27 -0.41
C ALA A 285 -10.38 -7.41 -0.89
N ALA A 286 -10.62 -7.50 -2.20
CA ALA A 286 -11.46 -8.53 -2.80
C ALA A 286 -10.84 -9.94 -2.75
N TYR A 287 -9.51 -10.08 -2.88
CA TYR A 287 -8.85 -11.39 -2.78
C TYR A 287 -9.03 -12.04 -1.41
N TYR A 288 -9.03 -11.23 -0.35
CA TYR A 288 -8.98 -11.73 1.02
C TYR A 288 -10.29 -11.60 1.80
N HIS A 289 -11.33 -10.95 1.27
CA HIS A 289 -12.57 -10.66 2.03
C HIS A 289 -13.23 -11.91 2.63
N ASP A 290 -13.15 -13.03 1.91
CA ASP A 290 -13.87 -14.27 2.19
C ASP A 290 -12.99 -15.40 2.76
N ILE A 291 -11.75 -15.09 3.16
CA ILE A 291 -10.77 -16.11 3.59
C ILE A 291 -11.24 -16.96 4.78
N GLY A 292 -12.17 -16.44 5.59
CA GLY A 292 -12.72 -17.20 6.70
C GLY A 292 -13.57 -18.40 6.31
N LYS A 293 -14.05 -18.46 5.05
CA LYS A 293 -14.77 -19.63 4.51
C LYS A 293 -13.88 -20.87 4.47
N LEU A 294 -12.55 -20.72 4.40
CA LEU A 294 -11.57 -21.82 4.51
C LEU A 294 -11.77 -22.68 5.76
N LYS A 295 -12.31 -22.11 6.84
CA LYS A 295 -12.47 -22.87 8.09
C LYS A 295 -13.50 -23.98 7.97
N ASN A 296 -14.57 -23.77 7.18
CA ASN A 296 -15.60 -24.77 6.92
C ASN A 296 -16.21 -24.57 5.51
N PRO A 297 -15.50 -24.93 4.43
CA PRO A 297 -15.92 -24.61 3.07
C PRO A 297 -17.29 -25.18 2.67
N VAL A 298 -17.64 -26.34 3.25
CA VAL A 298 -18.89 -27.10 2.96
C VAL A 298 -20.19 -26.34 3.25
N TYR A 299 -20.16 -25.32 4.11
CA TYR A 299 -21.33 -24.48 4.40
C TYR A 299 -21.53 -23.35 3.37
N PHE A 300 -20.65 -23.21 2.38
CA PHE A 300 -20.75 -22.15 1.38
C PHE A 300 -21.08 -22.74 0.02
N LYS A 301 -22.20 -22.29 -0.56
CA LYS A 301 -22.82 -22.88 -1.75
C LYS A 301 -21.85 -23.01 -2.93
N GLU A 302 -20.96 -22.04 -3.11
CA GLU A 302 -19.96 -22.05 -4.18
C GLU A 302 -18.95 -23.19 -4.10
N ASN A 303 -18.78 -23.81 -2.92
CA ASN A 303 -17.88 -24.95 -2.72
C ASN A 303 -18.61 -26.31 -2.65
N GLN A 304 -19.93 -26.32 -2.77
CA GLN A 304 -20.74 -27.54 -2.70
C GLN A 304 -20.79 -28.21 -4.08
N MET A 305 -19.90 -29.18 -4.34
CA MET A 305 -19.82 -29.88 -5.64
C MET A 305 -20.83 -31.02 -5.78
N ASP A 306 -21.17 -31.68 -4.66
CA ASP A 306 -22.01 -32.90 -4.66
C ASP A 306 -23.52 -32.61 -4.59
N GLY A 307 -23.92 -31.33 -4.68
CA GLY A 307 -25.31 -30.89 -4.63
C GLY A 307 -25.99 -31.00 -3.25
N HIS A 308 -25.33 -31.60 -2.26
CA HIS A 308 -25.78 -31.63 -0.87
C HIS A 308 -25.50 -30.29 -0.18
N ASN A 309 -26.55 -29.70 0.40
CA ASN A 309 -26.46 -28.44 1.14
C ASN A 309 -26.74 -28.67 2.64
N PRO A 310 -25.73 -28.59 3.52
CA PRO A 310 -25.90 -28.81 4.96
C PRO A 310 -26.93 -27.87 5.62
N HIS A 311 -27.22 -26.73 4.99
CA HIS A 311 -28.23 -25.77 5.46
C HIS A 311 -29.68 -26.25 5.37
N ASP A 312 -29.92 -27.37 4.66
CA ASP A 312 -31.26 -27.96 4.56
C ASP A 312 -31.62 -28.77 5.81
N GLU A 313 -30.61 -29.22 6.57
CA GLU A 313 -30.77 -30.08 7.76
C GLU A 313 -30.74 -29.30 9.09
N ILE A 314 -30.53 -27.98 9.04
CA ILE A 314 -30.39 -27.12 10.22
C ILE A 314 -31.34 -25.93 10.18
N THR A 315 -31.58 -25.33 11.35
CA THR A 315 -32.47 -24.18 11.45
C THR A 315 -31.88 -22.94 10.76
N PRO A 316 -32.72 -21.97 10.34
CA PRO A 316 -32.23 -20.71 9.79
C PRO A 316 -31.30 -19.94 10.73
N GLU A 317 -31.54 -19.97 12.03
CA GLU A 317 -30.73 -19.30 13.05
C GLU A 317 -29.34 -19.92 13.13
N LEU A 318 -29.26 -21.27 13.12
CA LEU A 318 -27.98 -21.97 13.12
C LEU A 318 -27.21 -21.74 11.81
N SER A 319 -27.91 -21.75 10.68
CA SER A 319 -27.33 -21.41 9.37
C SER A 319 -26.72 -20.02 9.34
N THR A 320 -27.46 -19.03 9.83
CA THR A 320 -26.99 -17.65 9.98
C THR A 320 -25.76 -17.59 10.88
N ALA A 321 -25.78 -18.24 12.04
CA ALA A 321 -24.63 -18.24 12.96
C ALA A 321 -23.36 -18.83 12.31
N LEU A 322 -23.51 -19.93 11.56
CA LEU A 322 -22.40 -20.57 10.84
C LEU A 322 -21.85 -19.68 9.73
N ILE A 323 -22.73 -19.05 8.95
CA ILE A 323 -22.32 -18.13 7.87
C ILE A 323 -21.63 -16.92 8.46
N LYS A 324 -22.20 -16.23 9.46
CA LYS A 324 -21.58 -15.06 10.11
C LYS A 324 -20.16 -15.34 10.60
N LYS A 325 -19.89 -16.57 11.04
CA LYS A 325 -18.60 -16.96 11.59
C LYS A 325 -17.45 -16.86 10.58
N HIS A 326 -17.69 -16.81 9.27
CA HIS A 326 -16.61 -16.59 8.31
C HIS A 326 -15.89 -15.25 8.55
N VAL A 327 -16.58 -14.20 9.00
CA VAL A 327 -15.93 -12.91 9.27
C VAL A 327 -14.90 -13.04 10.40
N SER A 328 -15.30 -13.62 11.54
CA SER A 328 -14.40 -13.80 12.69
C SER A 328 -13.31 -14.84 12.43
N ASN A 329 -13.63 -15.93 11.72
CA ASN A 329 -12.62 -16.89 11.24
C ASN A 329 -11.62 -16.22 10.29
N GLY A 330 -12.08 -15.33 9.41
CA GLY A 330 -11.24 -14.61 8.47
C GLY A 330 -10.25 -13.71 9.19
N MET A 331 -10.66 -13.03 10.25
CA MET A 331 -9.75 -12.25 11.09
C MET A 331 -8.71 -13.10 11.83
N LEU A 332 -9.07 -14.32 12.25
CA LEU A 332 -8.11 -15.26 12.84
C LEU A 332 -7.06 -15.71 11.82
N ILE A 333 -7.50 -16.08 10.62
CA ILE A 333 -6.61 -16.48 9.52
C ILE A 333 -5.73 -15.30 9.07
N ALA A 334 -6.29 -14.09 8.94
CA ALA A 334 -5.54 -12.89 8.61
C ALA A 334 -4.41 -12.64 9.61
N LYS A 335 -4.67 -12.84 10.91
CA LYS A 335 -3.65 -12.72 11.95
C LYS A 335 -2.59 -13.82 11.86
N GLU A 336 -3.00 -15.07 11.63
CA GLU A 336 -2.09 -16.21 11.46
C GLU A 336 -1.12 -15.97 10.29
N TYR A 337 -1.62 -15.46 9.16
CA TYR A 337 -0.84 -15.19 7.95
C TYR A 337 -0.22 -13.78 7.93
N HIS A 338 -0.32 -13.01 9.02
CA HIS A 338 0.28 -11.67 9.14
C HIS A 338 -0.18 -10.71 8.04
N LEU A 339 -1.44 -10.85 7.62
CA LEU A 339 -2.06 -9.98 6.61
C LEU A 339 -2.06 -8.52 7.12
N PRO A 340 -1.71 -7.54 6.29
CA PRO A 340 -1.75 -6.14 6.69
C PRO A 340 -3.13 -5.72 7.20
N GLU A 341 -3.16 -4.99 8.31
CA GLU A 341 -4.41 -4.56 8.99
C GLU A 341 -5.33 -3.78 8.04
N LYS A 342 -4.73 -2.93 7.18
CA LYS A 342 -5.42 -2.17 6.14
C LYS A 342 -6.12 -3.05 5.09
N VAL A 343 -5.73 -4.32 4.92
CA VAL A 343 -6.42 -5.30 4.05
C VAL A 343 -7.39 -6.14 4.90
N ALA A 344 -6.98 -6.57 6.09
CA ALA A 344 -7.80 -7.38 6.98
C ALA A 344 -9.12 -6.69 7.39
N VAL A 345 -9.13 -5.36 7.51
CA VAL A 345 -10.34 -4.58 7.84
C VAL A 345 -11.51 -4.84 6.88
N PHE A 346 -11.23 -5.11 5.60
CA PHE A 346 -12.26 -5.39 4.61
C PHE A 346 -13.00 -6.70 4.87
N ILE A 347 -12.37 -7.67 5.57
CA ILE A 347 -13.02 -8.91 6.00
C ILE A 347 -14.19 -8.59 6.94
N THR A 348 -14.05 -7.61 7.82
CA THR A 348 -15.12 -7.21 8.75
C THR A 348 -16.15 -6.29 8.12
N GLU A 349 -15.75 -5.47 7.15
CA GLU A 349 -16.61 -4.42 6.58
C GLU A 349 -17.42 -4.85 5.36
N HIS A 350 -16.99 -5.87 4.60
CA HIS A 350 -17.56 -6.17 3.28
C HIS A 350 -19.06 -6.53 3.29
N HIS A 351 -19.58 -7.02 4.42
CA HIS A 351 -21.03 -7.23 4.61
C HIS A 351 -21.72 -6.18 5.47
N GLY A 352 -20.94 -5.33 6.15
CA GLY A 352 -21.45 -4.33 7.08
C GLY A 352 -22.42 -4.93 8.10
N THR A 353 -23.58 -4.33 8.24
CA THR A 353 -24.65 -4.79 9.16
C THR A 353 -25.89 -5.30 8.41
N MET A 354 -25.69 -5.74 7.16
CA MET A 354 -26.76 -6.28 6.32
C MET A 354 -27.35 -7.58 6.93
N PRO A 355 -28.66 -7.82 6.79
CA PRO A 355 -29.25 -9.11 7.13
C PRO A 355 -28.85 -10.18 6.12
N ILE A 356 -28.63 -11.40 6.60
CA ILE A 356 -28.51 -12.59 5.76
C ILE A 356 -29.90 -12.96 5.24
N GLN A 357 -30.31 -12.28 4.18
CA GLN A 357 -31.70 -12.18 3.74
C GLN A 357 -32.35 -13.54 3.46
N PHE A 358 -31.62 -14.52 2.92
CA PHE A 358 -32.17 -15.83 2.62
C PHE A 358 -32.69 -16.54 3.88
N PHE A 359 -31.87 -16.60 4.93
CA PHE A 359 -32.24 -17.28 6.18
C PHE A 359 -33.22 -16.45 7.02
N TYR A 360 -33.13 -15.12 6.99
CA TYR A 360 -34.16 -14.26 7.59
C TYR A 360 -35.52 -14.50 6.94
N SER A 361 -35.59 -14.49 5.60
CA SER A 361 -36.83 -14.80 4.87
C SER A 361 -37.32 -16.22 5.11
N LYS A 362 -36.41 -17.20 5.29
CA LYS A 362 -36.77 -18.59 5.65
C LYS A 362 -37.39 -18.63 7.05
N ALA A 363 -36.78 -18.00 8.04
CA ALA A 363 -37.29 -17.93 9.42
C ALA A 363 -38.64 -17.20 9.53
N GLN A 364 -38.80 -16.09 8.79
CA GLN A 364 -40.02 -15.32 8.74
C GLN A 364 -41.23 -16.13 8.25
N LYS A 365 -41.03 -17.16 7.40
CA LYS A 365 -42.12 -18.06 6.97
C LYS A 365 -42.64 -18.98 8.08
N TYR A 366 -41.87 -19.17 9.14
CA TYR A 366 -42.23 -20.00 10.30
C TYR A 366 -42.64 -19.17 11.53
N THR A 367 -42.72 -17.84 11.40
CA THR A 367 -43.05 -16.93 12.50
C THR A 367 -44.33 -16.17 12.16
N ASP A 368 -45.31 -16.20 13.07
CA ASP A 368 -46.50 -15.36 12.97
C ASP A 368 -46.15 -13.91 13.32
N GLY A 369 -46.48 -12.97 12.43
CA GLY A 369 -46.15 -11.55 12.59
C GLY A 369 -44.77 -11.18 12.03
N ARG A 370 -44.27 -9.98 12.32
CA ARG A 370 -42.96 -9.50 11.81
C ARG A 370 -41.84 -9.99 12.71
N LEU A 371 -40.94 -10.81 12.17
CA LEU A 371 -39.73 -11.25 12.83
C LEU A 371 -38.72 -10.09 12.91
N ASP A 372 -38.02 -9.99 14.03
CA ASP A 372 -36.91 -9.07 14.18
C ASP A 372 -35.67 -9.58 13.43
N ASP A 373 -35.04 -8.72 12.62
CA ASP A 373 -33.91 -9.11 11.77
C ASP A 373 -32.57 -9.05 12.50
N THR A 374 -32.51 -8.54 13.73
CA THR A 374 -31.28 -8.33 14.50
C THR A 374 -30.44 -9.61 14.64
N GLY A 375 -31.08 -10.76 14.89
CA GLY A 375 -30.40 -12.06 14.98
C GLY A 375 -29.84 -12.57 13.65
N PHE A 376 -30.27 -11.99 12.52
CA PHE A 376 -29.89 -12.38 11.17
C PHE A 376 -28.89 -11.43 10.51
N ARG A 377 -28.52 -10.33 11.17
CA ARG A 377 -27.56 -9.35 10.65
C ARG A 377 -26.12 -9.74 10.93
N TYR A 378 -25.23 -9.35 10.04
CA TYR A 378 -23.79 -9.31 10.32
C TYR A 378 -23.48 -8.31 11.45
N ASP A 379 -22.40 -8.55 12.18
CA ASP A 379 -22.03 -7.73 13.35
C ASP A 379 -21.38 -6.39 12.95
N GLY A 380 -21.00 -6.22 11.68
CA GLY A 380 -20.31 -5.04 11.19
C GLY A 380 -18.82 -5.00 11.52
N PRO A 381 -18.20 -3.80 11.45
CA PRO A 381 -18.82 -2.49 11.23
C PRO A 381 -19.27 -2.25 9.78
N THR A 382 -20.06 -1.20 9.53
CA THR A 382 -20.34 -0.71 8.16
C THR A 382 -19.06 -0.22 7.48
N PRO A 383 -18.97 -0.24 6.14
CA PRO A 383 -17.86 0.33 5.37
C PRO A 383 -17.37 1.68 5.90
N THR A 384 -16.07 1.80 6.12
CA THR A 384 -15.42 3.04 6.56
C THR A 384 -14.64 3.75 5.45
N SER A 385 -14.54 3.11 4.27
CA SER A 385 -13.82 3.62 3.11
C SER A 385 -14.59 3.39 1.80
N LYS A 386 -14.25 4.15 0.76
CA LYS A 386 -14.80 3.96 -0.59
C LYS A 386 -14.53 2.54 -1.12
N ILE A 387 -13.35 1.99 -0.85
CA ILE A 387 -12.98 0.63 -1.28
C ILE A 387 -13.85 -0.42 -0.58
N ALA A 388 -14.12 -0.27 0.71
CA ALA A 388 -15.02 -1.18 1.44
C ALA A 388 -16.45 -1.13 0.89
N ALA A 389 -16.94 0.07 0.53
CA ALA A 389 -18.24 0.24 -0.10
C ALA A 389 -18.30 -0.38 -1.51
N ILE A 390 -17.26 -0.19 -2.33
CA ILE A 390 -17.14 -0.85 -3.64
C ILE A 390 -17.18 -2.38 -3.45
N LEU A 391 -16.34 -2.92 -2.56
CA LEU A 391 -16.25 -4.35 -2.32
C LEU A 391 -17.60 -4.94 -1.91
N MET A 392 -18.32 -4.28 -0.98
CA MET A 392 -19.66 -4.67 -0.55
C MET A 392 -20.65 -4.75 -1.72
N ILE A 393 -20.61 -3.76 -2.63
CA ILE A 393 -21.50 -3.73 -3.80
C ILE A 393 -21.09 -4.84 -4.78
N CYS A 394 -19.79 -4.96 -5.07
CA CYS A 394 -19.26 -5.92 -6.05
C CYS A 394 -19.49 -7.37 -5.63
N ASP A 395 -19.24 -7.72 -4.37
CA ASP A 395 -19.47 -9.06 -3.81
C ASP A 395 -20.92 -9.50 -3.99
N SER A 396 -21.85 -8.64 -3.54
CA SER A 396 -23.28 -8.89 -3.67
C SER A 396 -23.76 -8.93 -5.13
N SER A 397 -23.16 -8.11 -5.99
CA SER A 397 -23.53 -8.04 -7.42
C SER A 397 -23.08 -9.28 -8.16
N GLU A 398 -21.85 -9.76 -7.94
CA GLU A 398 -21.37 -11.03 -8.50
C GLU A 398 -22.34 -12.15 -8.15
N ALA A 399 -22.62 -12.31 -6.85
CA ALA A 399 -23.44 -13.41 -6.37
C ALA A 399 -24.86 -13.37 -6.95
N ALA A 400 -25.47 -12.19 -7.03
CA ALA A 400 -26.82 -12.01 -7.57
C ALA A 400 -26.88 -12.23 -9.09
N LEU A 401 -25.95 -11.63 -9.84
CA LEU A 401 -25.92 -11.75 -11.30
C LEU A 401 -25.63 -13.19 -11.74
N ARG A 402 -24.70 -13.87 -11.07
CA ARG A 402 -24.38 -15.29 -11.31
C ARG A 402 -25.55 -16.20 -10.96
N ALA A 403 -26.22 -15.99 -9.82
CA ALA A 403 -27.35 -16.81 -9.42
C ALA A 403 -28.58 -16.67 -10.34
N LEU A 404 -28.76 -15.51 -10.98
CA LEU A 404 -29.88 -15.22 -11.87
C LEU A 404 -29.58 -15.45 -13.36
N SER A 405 -28.36 -15.91 -13.69
CA SER A 405 -27.89 -16.18 -15.07
C SER A 405 -28.25 -15.05 -16.03
N VAL A 406 -27.97 -13.80 -15.63
CA VAL A 406 -28.41 -12.61 -16.36
C VAL A 406 -27.68 -12.52 -17.70
N ASP A 407 -28.44 -12.37 -18.79
CA ASP A 407 -27.92 -12.34 -20.16
C ASP A 407 -28.12 -10.99 -20.87
N ASN A 408 -28.84 -10.06 -20.23
CA ASN A 408 -29.13 -8.73 -20.78
C ASN A 408 -28.67 -7.62 -19.83
N ARG A 409 -28.05 -6.58 -20.40
CA ARG A 409 -27.61 -5.35 -19.76
C ARG A 409 -28.68 -4.70 -18.89
N MET A 410 -29.90 -4.50 -19.40
CA MET A 410 -30.95 -3.79 -18.65
C MET A 410 -31.29 -4.48 -17.33
N LYS A 411 -31.36 -5.82 -17.36
CA LYS A 411 -31.63 -6.62 -16.16
C LYS A 411 -30.46 -6.59 -15.19
N ALA A 412 -29.22 -6.56 -15.69
CA ALA A 412 -28.04 -6.40 -14.84
C ALA A 412 -28.03 -5.01 -14.16
N GLU A 413 -28.36 -3.95 -14.89
CA GLU A 413 -28.48 -2.58 -14.35
C GLU A 413 -29.54 -2.49 -13.25
N GLU A 414 -30.70 -3.13 -13.45
CA GLU A 414 -31.76 -3.20 -12.46
C GLU A 414 -31.29 -3.92 -11.18
N ILE A 415 -30.66 -5.09 -11.31
CA ILE A 415 -30.17 -5.88 -10.16
C ILE A 415 -29.13 -5.10 -9.36
N VAL A 416 -28.12 -4.54 -10.03
CA VAL A 416 -27.05 -3.77 -9.36
C VAL A 416 -27.62 -2.49 -8.74
N GLY A 417 -28.57 -1.83 -9.42
CA GLY A 417 -29.27 -0.66 -8.90
C GLY A 417 -30.06 -0.98 -7.62
N ASN A 418 -30.80 -2.08 -7.60
CA ASN A 418 -31.53 -2.55 -6.43
C ASN A 418 -30.60 -2.88 -5.27
N ILE A 419 -29.47 -3.54 -5.56
CA ILE A 419 -28.42 -3.81 -4.57
C ILE A 419 -27.98 -2.52 -3.90
N ILE A 420 -27.58 -1.50 -4.67
CA ILE A 420 -27.13 -0.21 -4.14
C ILE A 420 -28.23 0.46 -3.30
N ASN A 421 -29.47 0.48 -3.81
CA ASN A 421 -30.61 1.06 -3.12
C ASN A 421 -30.88 0.38 -1.76
N ASP A 422 -30.71 -0.93 -1.66
CA ASP A 422 -30.88 -1.62 -0.40
C ASP A 422 -29.78 -1.25 0.61
N ARG A 423 -28.51 -1.13 0.17
CA ARG A 423 -27.42 -0.71 1.08
C ARG A 423 -27.64 0.72 1.58
N LEU A 424 -28.19 1.60 0.75
CA LEU A 424 -28.61 2.95 1.16
C LEU A 424 -29.74 2.91 2.21
N LYS A 425 -30.78 2.08 2.01
CA LYS A 425 -31.86 1.92 3.01
C LYS A 425 -31.34 1.40 4.35
N TYR A 426 -30.37 0.49 4.32
CA TYR A 426 -29.70 -0.05 5.52
C TYR A 426 -28.57 0.84 6.04
N LYS A 427 -28.40 2.07 5.52
CA LYS A 427 -27.40 3.05 5.99
C LYS A 427 -25.97 2.51 5.98
N GLN A 428 -25.64 1.62 5.05
CA GLN A 428 -24.33 0.98 5.00
C GLN A 428 -23.21 1.94 4.57
N PHE A 429 -23.56 3.08 3.99
CA PHE A 429 -22.60 4.08 3.50
C PHE A 429 -22.49 5.32 4.39
N ASP A 430 -23.13 5.34 5.57
CA ASP A 430 -23.14 6.52 6.46
C ASP A 430 -21.75 6.84 7.04
N ASN A 431 -20.85 5.86 7.08
CA ASN A 431 -19.51 5.98 7.68
C ASN A 431 -18.37 6.02 6.65
N CYS A 432 -18.68 6.18 5.35
CA CYS A 432 -17.67 6.32 4.31
C CYS A 432 -17.99 7.47 3.35
N ASP A 433 -16.95 8.08 2.79
CA ASP A 433 -17.07 9.28 1.95
C ASP A 433 -17.47 8.97 0.48
N ILE A 434 -18.30 7.95 0.24
CA ILE A 434 -18.76 7.57 -1.11
C ILE A 434 -19.91 8.47 -1.57
N THR A 435 -19.81 9.02 -2.78
CA THR A 435 -20.80 9.96 -3.32
C THR A 435 -21.85 9.26 -4.19
N MET A 436 -23.02 9.88 -4.37
CA MET A 436 -24.04 9.37 -5.30
C MET A 436 -23.56 9.31 -6.74
N GLN A 437 -22.67 10.22 -7.15
CA GLN A 437 -22.04 10.19 -8.47
C GLN A 437 -21.16 8.94 -8.62
N GLU A 438 -20.33 8.64 -7.62
CA GLU A 438 -19.48 7.45 -7.62
C GLU A 438 -20.31 6.16 -7.62
N LEU A 439 -21.42 6.10 -6.87
CA LEU A 439 -22.33 4.95 -6.89
C LEU A 439 -22.90 4.68 -8.30
N ASN A 440 -23.23 5.72 -9.07
CA ASN A 440 -23.67 5.55 -10.45
C ASN A 440 -22.55 5.02 -11.35
N ILE A 441 -21.33 5.56 -11.22
CA ILE A 441 -20.15 5.07 -11.96
C ILE A 441 -19.86 3.60 -11.63
N ILE A 442 -19.93 3.22 -10.34
CA ILE A 442 -19.74 1.84 -9.88
C ILE A 442 -20.77 0.92 -10.52
N LYS A 443 -22.06 1.30 -10.51
CA LYS A 443 -23.13 0.52 -11.14
C LYS A 443 -22.85 0.27 -12.63
N GLU A 444 -22.55 1.32 -13.38
CA GLU A 444 -22.26 1.22 -14.82
C GLU A 444 -21.01 0.37 -15.10
N THR A 445 -20.01 0.47 -14.23
CA THR A 445 -18.76 -0.29 -14.34
C THR A 445 -19.00 -1.78 -14.09
N ILE A 446 -19.70 -2.15 -13.02
CA ILE A 446 -20.05 -3.55 -12.71
C ILE A 446 -20.79 -4.18 -13.88
N VAL A 447 -21.80 -3.50 -14.41
CA VAL A 447 -22.61 -3.96 -15.54
C VAL A 447 -21.73 -4.18 -16.77
N SER A 448 -20.85 -3.24 -17.08
CA SER A 448 -19.98 -3.32 -18.26
C SER A 448 -18.97 -4.46 -18.16
N VAL A 449 -18.36 -4.65 -16.98
CA VAL A 449 -17.45 -5.77 -16.72
C VAL A 449 -18.19 -7.11 -16.78
N TYR A 450 -19.40 -7.19 -16.20
CA TYR A 450 -20.18 -8.43 -16.18
C TYR A 450 -20.57 -8.87 -17.60
N ILE A 451 -21.02 -7.94 -18.45
CA ILE A 451 -21.35 -8.21 -19.84
C ILE A 451 -20.10 -8.65 -20.62
N GLY A 452 -18.97 -7.97 -20.40
CA GLY A 452 -17.69 -8.32 -21.00
C GLY A 452 -17.25 -9.75 -20.71
N ILE A 453 -17.44 -10.22 -19.47
CA ILE A 453 -17.14 -11.60 -19.05
C ILE A 453 -18.20 -12.59 -19.58
N SER A 454 -19.47 -12.18 -19.60
CA SER A 454 -20.62 -13.05 -19.91
C SER A 454 -20.89 -13.24 -21.41
N HIS A 455 -20.20 -12.52 -22.30
CA HIS A 455 -20.33 -12.73 -23.73
C HIS A 455 -19.93 -14.17 -24.09
N LYS A 456 -20.95 -15.00 -24.33
CA LYS A 456 -20.80 -16.36 -24.86
C LYS A 456 -19.86 -16.30 -26.06
N ARG A 457 -18.70 -16.97 -25.98
CA ARG A 457 -17.95 -17.34 -27.19
C ARG A 457 -18.96 -18.05 -28.10
N ILE A 458 -19.11 -17.55 -29.32
CA ILE A 458 -19.98 -18.14 -30.33
C ILE A 458 -19.65 -19.63 -30.40
N ALA A 459 -20.62 -20.50 -30.07
CA ALA A 459 -20.45 -21.93 -30.23
C ALA A 459 -20.22 -22.21 -31.72
N TYR A 460 -19.10 -22.83 -32.06
CA TYR A 460 -18.89 -23.33 -33.42
C TYR A 460 -20.02 -24.33 -33.72
N PRO A 461 -20.72 -24.21 -34.87
CA PRO A 461 -21.73 -25.19 -35.23
C PRO A 461 -21.09 -26.58 -35.29
N ASP A 462 -21.63 -27.52 -34.53
CA ASP A 462 -21.26 -28.92 -34.63
C ASP A 462 -21.45 -29.36 -36.08
N GLN A 463 -20.36 -29.70 -36.78
CA GLN A 463 -20.43 -30.38 -38.07
C GLN A 463 -21.04 -31.76 -37.81
N LYS A 464 -22.37 -31.86 -37.98
CA LYS A 464 -23.05 -33.14 -38.09
C LYS A 464 -22.37 -33.94 -39.19
N LYS A 465 -21.86 -35.10 -38.81
CA LYS A 465 -21.38 -36.17 -39.69
C LYS A 465 -22.46 -36.48 -40.74
N GLU A 466 -22.25 -36.03 -41.97
CA GLU A 466 -22.82 -36.69 -43.14
C GLU A 466 -22.07 -38.02 -43.31
N ASN A 467 -22.68 -39.08 -42.79
CA ASN A 467 -22.50 -40.44 -43.27
C ASN A 467 -23.89 -41.06 -43.31
N GLU A 468 -24.69 -40.60 -44.29
CA GLU A 468 -25.82 -41.36 -44.80
C GLU A 468 -25.47 -41.77 -46.24
N SER A 469 -25.19 -43.07 -46.36
CA SER A 469 -25.47 -43.93 -47.50
C SER A 469 -25.85 -43.25 -48.83
N ILE A 470 -24.93 -43.32 -49.79
CA ILE A 470 -25.29 -43.40 -51.20
C ILE A 470 -24.54 -44.59 -51.81
N ALA A 471 -25.33 -45.46 -52.45
CA ALA A 471 -25.02 -46.69 -53.20
C ALA A 471 -24.92 -48.00 -52.38
#